data_AF-A0A1S3V054-F1
#
_entry.id   AF-A0A1S3V054-F1
#
_cell.length_a   1.000
_cell.length_b   1.000
_cell.length_c   1.000
_cell.angle_alpha   90.00
_cell.angle_beta   90.00
_cell.angle_gamma   90.00
#
_symmetry.space_group_name_H-M   'P 1'
#
loop_
_entity.id
_entity.type
_entity.pdbx_description
1 polymer ?
#
loop_
_entity_poly.entity_id
_entity_poly.type
_entity_poly.pdbx_seq_one_letter_code
_entity_poly.pdbx_strand_id
1 'polypeptide(L)'
;MEGASTDDKGRDLVIANFVDGGIHAPSTNENIDFSIVYKTCTSMLCDDGAVVLVEVSNNMLTCTDLQCLKPRAKIDNMVMLFATGMIVYNELHIAGMISRCFFNPFFATMVMERLKIPKKKREPLTQTDYHHWFQPQSFALNVLLRAQFLFVPSVGDDHWWCYAVNCQSRELFILDPLGHKRRSRKKIDKAIVATLQELFNMIDIDSNYKEQELNVIEEDLPVQPNTYDCGMLVIKYMELWDHTPKFDGNKIPDYTTDQLQVLRKQMVCEWTLHKDNVHRSLVLKKCGMAD
;
A
#
# COMPACT_ATOMS: atom_id res chain seq x y z
N MET A 1 -18.98 4.19 -40.13
CA MET A 1 -17.90 3.43 -39.48
C MET A 1 -16.82 4.43 -39.14
N GLU A 2 -16.96 5.12 -38.01
CA GLU A 2 -15.92 5.99 -37.48
C GLU A 2 -14.97 5.09 -36.67
N GLY A 3 -13.70 5.10 -37.05
CA GLY A 3 -12.68 4.29 -36.42
C GLY A 3 -12.40 4.76 -35.00
N ALA A 4 -12.31 3.81 -34.07
CA ALA A 4 -11.83 4.07 -32.72
C ALA A 4 -10.47 4.78 -32.77
N SER A 5 -10.40 5.94 -32.11
CA SER A 5 -9.20 6.76 -31.97
C SER A 5 -8.07 5.93 -31.36
N THR A 6 -6.85 6.15 -31.83
CA THR A 6 -5.62 5.55 -31.27
C THR A 6 -5.41 5.88 -29.79
N ASP A 7 -6.10 6.88 -29.24
CA ASP A 7 -6.10 7.24 -27.82
C ASP A 7 -6.81 6.22 -26.92
N ASP A 8 -7.82 5.49 -27.43
CA ASP A 8 -8.57 4.52 -26.62
C ASP A 8 -7.73 3.28 -26.30
N LYS A 9 -6.87 2.86 -27.24
CA LYS A 9 -5.95 1.73 -27.03
C LYS A 9 -4.88 2.03 -25.98
N GLY A 10 -4.43 3.27 -25.86
CA GLY A 10 -3.51 3.71 -24.81
C GLY A 10 -4.17 3.74 -23.43
N ARG A 11 -5.43 4.21 -23.35
CA ARG A 11 -6.22 4.19 -22.11
C ARG A 11 -6.51 2.77 -21.60
N ASP A 12 -6.86 1.87 -22.51
CA ASP A 12 -7.11 0.47 -22.18
C ASP A 12 -5.82 -0.25 -21.73
N LEU A 13 -4.66 0.09 -22.33
CA LEU A 13 -3.35 -0.43 -21.89
C LEU A 13 -2.92 0.11 -20.51
N VAL A 14 -3.21 1.37 -20.19
CA VAL A 14 -2.86 1.96 -18.87
C VAL A 14 -3.72 1.36 -17.76
N ILE A 15 -5.02 1.16 -18.01
CA ILE A 15 -5.89 0.41 -17.10
C ILE A 15 -5.37 -1.02 -16.99
N ALA A 16 -5.09 -1.71 -18.10
CA ALA A 16 -4.48 -3.04 -18.06
C ALA A 16 -3.17 -3.07 -17.29
N ASN A 17 -2.30 -2.05 -17.34
CA ASN A 17 -1.04 -2.04 -16.59
C ASN A 17 -1.20 -1.70 -15.09
N PHE A 18 -2.23 -0.94 -14.71
CA PHE A 18 -2.61 -0.71 -13.32
C PHE A 18 -3.37 -1.91 -12.70
N VAL A 19 -3.91 -2.79 -13.57
CA VAL A 19 -4.82 -3.90 -13.27
C VAL A 19 -4.16 -5.29 -13.41
N ASP A 20 -3.25 -5.50 -14.36
CA ASP A 20 -2.55 -6.78 -14.63
C ASP A 20 -1.23 -6.92 -13.88
N GLY A 21 -0.82 -5.91 -13.09
CA GLY A 21 0.32 -6.04 -12.17
C GLY A 21 0.12 -7.09 -11.05
N GLY A 22 -1.09 -7.67 -10.94
CA GLY A 22 -1.39 -8.70 -9.93
C GLY A 22 -2.52 -9.69 -10.31
N ILE A 23 -2.94 -9.78 -11.57
CA ILE A 23 -4.16 -10.53 -11.92
C ILE A 23 -3.88 -11.61 -12.96
N HIS A 24 -3.88 -12.87 -12.51
CA HIS A 24 -4.54 -13.90 -13.29
C HIS A 24 -5.97 -13.44 -13.50
N ALA A 25 -6.37 -13.21 -14.76
CA ALA A 25 -7.67 -12.71 -15.20
C ALA A 25 -8.81 -13.01 -14.21
N PRO A 26 -9.68 -12.03 -13.88
CA PRO A 26 -10.81 -12.29 -13.00
C PRO A 26 -11.57 -13.48 -13.57
N SER A 27 -11.84 -14.48 -12.72
CA SER A 27 -12.66 -15.60 -13.11
C SER A 27 -13.91 -15.06 -13.79
N THR A 28 -14.14 -15.47 -15.03
CA THR A 28 -15.30 -15.11 -15.85
C THR A 28 -16.53 -15.80 -15.29
N ASN A 29 -16.87 -15.54 -14.04
CA ASN A 29 -18.09 -16.01 -13.43
C ASN A 29 -19.16 -15.02 -13.89
N GLU A 30 -19.86 -15.36 -14.97
CA GLU A 30 -20.87 -14.53 -15.66
C GLU A 30 -22.01 -14.01 -14.74
N ASN A 31 -22.05 -14.48 -13.48
CA ASN A 31 -23.06 -14.15 -12.47
C ASN A 31 -22.63 -13.08 -11.44
N ILE A 32 -21.39 -12.57 -11.46
CA ILE A 32 -20.93 -11.57 -10.47
C ILE A 32 -21.07 -10.15 -11.02
N ASP A 33 -22.01 -9.40 -10.45
CA ASP A 33 -22.08 -7.94 -10.65
C ASP A 33 -21.16 -7.20 -9.66
N PHE A 34 -19.96 -6.87 -10.12
CA PHE A 34 -18.97 -6.10 -9.34
C PHE A 34 -19.48 -4.71 -8.89
N SER A 35 -20.44 -4.12 -9.60
CA SER A 35 -21.04 -2.86 -9.13
C SER A 35 -21.91 -3.06 -7.91
N ILE A 36 -22.65 -4.17 -7.83
CA ILE A 36 -23.45 -4.51 -6.66
C ILE A 36 -22.51 -4.82 -5.49
N VAL A 37 -21.47 -5.64 -5.71
CA VAL A 37 -20.48 -5.97 -4.66
C VAL A 37 -19.86 -4.69 -4.06
N TYR A 38 -19.33 -3.81 -4.91
CA TYR A 38 -18.74 -2.55 -4.43
C TYR A 38 -19.72 -1.69 -3.65
N LYS A 39 -20.94 -1.49 -4.18
CA LYS A 39 -21.97 -0.67 -3.50
C LYS A 39 -22.34 -1.28 -2.15
N THR A 40 -22.59 -2.59 -2.10
CA THR A 40 -22.97 -3.31 -0.89
C THR A 40 -21.88 -3.23 0.16
N CYS A 41 -20.65 -3.60 -0.18
CA CYS A 41 -19.53 -3.68 0.76
C CYS A 41 -19.03 -2.32 1.26
N THR A 42 -19.24 -1.26 0.49
CA THR A 42 -18.88 0.11 0.92
C THR A 42 -20.06 0.85 1.55
N SER A 43 -21.31 0.42 1.38
CA SER A 43 -22.47 1.05 2.02
C SER A 43 -22.52 0.76 3.53
N MET A 44 -22.94 1.75 4.33
CA MET A 44 -23.41 1.48 5.69
C MET A 44 -24.92 1.26 5.63
N LEU A 45 -25.38 0.06 5.96
CA LEU A 45 -26.77 -0.15 6.33
C LEU A 45 -26.89 0.18 7.83
N CYS A 46 -27.90 0.97 8.18
CA CYS A 46 -28.14 1.50 9.53
C CYS A 46 -28.26 0.42 10.63
N ASP A 47 -28.46 -0.84 10.25
CA ASP A 47 -28.74 -1.96 11.16
C ASP A 47 -27.63 -3.02 11.23
N ASP A 48 -26.57 -2.91 10.43
CA ASP A 48 -25.59 -4.01 10.27
C ASP A 48 -24.52 -4.08 11.39
N GLY A 49 -24.26 -3.00 12.15
CA GLY A 49 -23.13 -2.98 13.08
C GLY A 49 -21.77 -3.17 12.36
N ALA A 50 -20.69 -3.45 13.11
CA ALA A 50 -19.36 -3.67 12.53
C ALA A 50 -19.18 -5.13 12.06
N VAL A 51 -19.80 -5.49 10.92
CA VAL A 51 -19.68 -6.83 10.32
C VAL A 51 -18.35 -6.96 9.59
N VAL A 52 -17.62 -8.04 9.87
CA VAL A 52 -16.42 -8.43 9.11
C VAL A 52 -16.84 -8.91 7.71
N LEU A 53 -16.32 -8.28 6.67
CA LEU A 53 -16.59 -8.63 5.26
C LEU A 53 -15.40 -9.24 4.55
N VAL A 54 -14.19 -9.01 5.08
CA VAL A 54 -12.96 -9.60 4.56
C VAL A 54 -12.13 -10.14 5.69
N GLU A 55 -11.67 -11.38 5.55
CA GLU A 55 -10.65 -11.98 6.41
C GLU A 55 -9.74 -12.87 5.56
N VAL A 56 -8.49 -12.46 5.39
CA VAL A 56 -7.46 -13.20 4.64
C VAL A 56 -6.18 -13.23 5.47
N SER A 57 -5.65 -14.42 5.76
CA SER A 57 -4.43 -14.60 6.55
C SER A 57 -4.44 -13.85 7.89
N ASN A 58 -5.57 -13.91 8.61
CA ASN A 58 -5.84 -13.21 9.87
C ASN A 58 -5.85 -11.67 9.80
N ASN A 59 -5.79 -11.07 8.60
CA ASN A 59 -6.06 -9.65 8.41
C ASN A 59 -7.56 -9.49 8.13
N MET A 60 -8.21 -8.57 8.83
CA MET A 60 -9.66 -8.38 8.76
C MET A 60 -10.04 -6.96 8.37
N LEU A 61 -11.17 -6.84 7.67
CA LEU A 61 -11.77 -5.58 7.27
C LEU A 61 -13.28 -5.69 7.49
N THR A 62 -13.82 -4.72 8.25
CA THR A 62 -15.26 -4.59 8.47
C THR A 62 -15.93 -3.75 7.39
N CYS A 63 -17.25 -3.80 7.32
CA CYS A 63 -18.02 -2.87 6.52
C CYS A 63 -17.75 -1.40 6.88
N THR A 64 -17.36 -1.12 8.14
CA THR A 64 -16.99 0.24 8.56
C THR A 64 -15.67 0.67 7.94
N ASP A 65 -14.65 -0.19 7.97
CA ASP A 65 -13.33 0.11 7.40
C ASP A 65 -13.42 0.32 5.88
N LEU A 66 -14.23 -0.50 5.19
CA LEU A 66 -14.43 -0.41 3.74
C LEU A 66 -15.10 0.91 3.29
N GLN A 67 -15.68 1.70 4.19
CA GLN A 67 -16.25 3.00 3.82
C GLN A 67 -15.19 4.00 3.34
N CYS A 68 -13.94 3.85 3.77
CA CYS A 68 -12.85 4.71 3.32
C CYS A 68 -12.53 4.50 1.82
N LEU A 69 -13.07 3.43 1.21
CA LEU A 69 -12.99 3.11 -0.22
C LEU A 69 -14.20 3.63 -1.03
N LYS A 70 -15.16 4.32 -0.41
CA LYS A 70 -16.23 5.05 -1.11
C LYS A 70 -15.64 6.12 -2.06
N PRO A 71 -16.42 6.60 -3.04
CA PRO A 71 -15.98 7.69 -3.89
C PRO A 71 -15.53 8.89 -3.05
N ARG A 72 -14.34 9.40 -3.35
CA ARG A 72 -13.74 10.59 -2.71
C ARG A 72 -13.41 10.46 -1.22
N ALA A 73 -13.58 9.28 -0.62
CA ALA A 73 -13.21 9.05 0.77
C ALA A 73 -11.69 8.87 0.90
N LYS A 74 -11.13 9.24 2.05
CA LYS A 74 -9.70 9.07 2.33
C LYS A 74 -9.45 7.72 2.95
N ILE A 75 -8.43 7.01 2.49
CA ILE A 75 -7.99 5.73 3.06
C ILE A 75 -7.54 5.93 4.51
N ASP A 76 -7.98 5.04 5.39
CA ASP A 76 -7.58 5.02 6.80
C ASP A 76 -6.41 4.05 7.07
N ASN A 77 -5.97 4.02 8.33
CA ASN A 77 -4.87 3.16 8.75
C ASN A 77 -5.21 1.67 8.65
N MET A 78 -6.48 1.27 8.82
CA MET A 78 -6.88 -0.13 8.82
C MET A 78 -6.86 -0.71 7.41
N VAL A 79 -7.36 0.04 6.43
CA VAL A 79 -7.28 -0.34 5.02
C VAL A 79 -5.84 -0.29 4.50
N MET A 80 -5.02 0.68 4.93
CA MET A 80 -3.60 0.69 4.58
C MET A 80 -2.87 -0.53 5.18
N LEU A 81 -3.12 -0.87 6.45
CA LEU A 81 -2.56 -2.05 7.11
C LEU A 81 -2.97 -3.32 6.34
N PHE A 82 -4.26 -3.48 6.05
CA PHE A 82 -4.76 -4.62 5.30
C PHE A 82 -4.11 -4.74 3.92
N ALA A 83 -3.97 -3.62 3.19
CA ALA A 83 -3.32 -3.60 1.88
C ALA A 83 -1.87 -4.10 1.94
N THR A 84 -1.08 -3.65 2.92
CA THR A 84 0.30 -4.17 3.10
C THR A 84 0.31 -5.67 3.38
N GLY A 85 -0.63 -6.17 4.20
CA GLY A 85 -0.77 -7.60 4.48
C GLY A 85 -1.16 -8.41 3.25
N MET A 86 -2.05 -7.89 2.41
CA MET A 86 -2.45 -8.53 1.15
C MET A 86 -1.31 -8.59 0.14
N ILE A 87 -0.48 -7.55 0.01
CA ILE A 87 0.68 -7.57 -0.89
C ILE A 87 1.64 -8.69 -0.47
N VAL A 88 1.99 -8.75 0.81
CA VAL A 88 2.83 -9.81 1.39
C VAL A 88 2.23 -11.19 1.15
N TYR A 89 0.94 -11.33 1.44
CA TYR A 89 0.21 -12.58 1.26
C TYR A 89 0.30 -13.05 -0.20
N ASN A 90 0.01 -12.15 -1.15
CA ASN A 90 0.05 -12.46 -2.57
C ASN A 90 1.46 -12.83 -3.05
N GLU A 91 2.50 -12.10 -2.63
CA GLU A 91 3.89 -12.46 -2.98
C GLU A 91 4.25 -13.86 -2.49
N LEU A 92 3.92 -14.19 -1.25
CA LEU A 92 4.20 -15.51 -0.69
C LEU A 92 3.42 -16.62 -1.41
N HIS A 93 2.14 -16.40 -1.72
CA HIS A 93 1.29 -17.44 -2.33
C HIS A 93 1.49 -17.60 -3.83
N ILE A 94 1.86 -16.53 -4.54
CA ILE A 94 2.05 -16.54 -6.00
C ILE A 94 3.52 -16.82 -6.36
N ALA A 95 4.47 -16.12 -5.74
CA ALA A 95 5.89 -16.21 -6.06
C ALA A 95 6.68 -17.15 -5.12
N GLY A 96 6.08 -17.59 -4.02
CA GLY A 96 6.75 -18.45 -3.02
C GLY A 96 7.79 -17.72 -2.17
N MET A 97 7.94 -16.41 -2.34
CA MET A 97 8.91 -15.58 -1.61
C MET A 97 8.38 -14.16 -1.43
N ILE A 98 8.78 -13.51 -0.34
CA ILE A 98 8.47 -12.11 -0.07
C ILE A 98 9.64 -11.26 -0.57
N SER A 99 9.38 -10.40 -1.56
CA SER A 99 10.37 -9.48 -2.13
C SER A 99 10.16 -8.05 -1.63
N ARG A 100 8.95 -7.74 -1.17
CA ARG A 100 8.55 -6.44 -0.62
C ARG A 100 8.22 -6.62 0.87
N CYS A 101 9.07 -6.06 1.72
CA CYS A 101 8.81 -5.91 3.15
C CYS A 101 8.04 -4.65 3.43
N PHE A 102 7.23 -4.66 4.48
CA PHE A 102 6.44 -3.51 4.89
C PHE A 102 6.61 -3.24 6.37
N PHE A 103 6.70 -1.96 6.72
CA PHE A 103 6.23 -1.50 8.01
C PHE A 103 4.74 -1.21 7.95
N ASN A 104 4.05 -1.53 9.04
CA ASN A 104 2.67 -1.15 9.21
C ASN A 104 2.56 0.39 9.30
N PRO A 105 1.39 0.97 8.97
CA PRO A 105 1.23 2.42 8.88
C PRO A 105 1.43 3.17 10.21
N PHE A 106 1.44 2.48 11.35
CA PHE A 106 1.60 3.09 12.67
C PHE A 106 3.06 3.37 13.02
N PHE A 107 4.03 2.82 12.28
CA PHE A 107 5.45 3.11 12.49
C PHE A 107 5.76 4.60 12.35
N ALA A 108 5.23 5.25 11.30
CA ALA A 108 5.44 6.68 11.09
C ALA A 108 4.86 7.51 12.24
N THR A 109 3.68 7.12 12.75
CA THR A 109 3.05 7.71 13.94
C THR A 109 3.97 7.61 15.15
N MET A 110 4.57 6.44 15.40
CA MET A 110 5.54 6.27 16.48
C MET A 110 6.74 7.22 16.33
N VAL A 111 7.29 7.37 15.12
CA VAL A 111 8.41 8.30 14.87
C VAL A 111 7.99 9.75 15.09
N MET A 112 6.79 10.15 14.65
CA MET A 112 6.24 11.48 14.87
C MET A 112 5.98 11.78 16.35
N GLU A 113 5.50 10.81 17.14
CA GLU A 113 5.36 10.96 18.58
C GLU A 113 6.72 11.11 19.27
N ARG A 114 7.72 10.32 18.85
CA ARG A 114 9.11 10.45 19.35
C ARG A 114 9.71 11.82 19.03
N LEU A 115 9.33 12.45 17.92
CA LEU A 115 9.78 13.80 17.59
C LEU A 115 9.35 14.86 18.63
N LYS A 116 8.27 14.63 19.38
CA LYS A 116 7.81 15.52 20.46
C LYS A 116 8.71 15.43 21.72
N ILE A 117 9.47 14.34 21.88
CA ILE A 117 10.42 14.14 22.98
C ILE A 117 11.72 14.89 22.66
N PRO A 118 12.37 15.60 23.60
CA PRO A 118 13.67 16.22 23.35
C PRO A 118 14.75 15.19 22.94
N LYS A 119 15.56 15.47 21.91
CA LYS A 119 16.55 14.52 21.35
C LYS A 119 17.42 13.85 22.41
N LYS A 120 17.91 14.60 23.41
CA LYS A 120 18.74 14.10 24.52
C LYS A 120 18.06 13.11 25.48
N LYS A 121 16.73 12.98 25.39
CA LYS A 121 15.90 12.08 26.21
C LYS A 121 15.33 10.91 25.39
N ARG A 122 15.65 10.82 24.10
CA ARG A 122 15.15 9.74 23.24
C ARG A 122 16.06 8.54 23.40
N GLU A 123 15.54 7.47 23.99
CA GLU A 123 16.16 6.15 24.00
C GLU A 123 16.28 5.63 22.56
N PRO A 124 17.41 5.05 22.13
CA PRO A 124 17.54 4.36 20.84
C PRO A 124 16.49 3.25 20.68
N LEU A 125 16.09 2.96 19.45
CA LEU A 125 15.24 1.80 19.17
C LEU A 125 16.08 0.52 19.10
N THR A 126 15.61 -0.55 19.74
CA THR A 126 16.20 -1.88 19.69
C THR A 126 15.67 -2.67 18.49
N GLN A 127 16.35 -3.76 18.10
CA GLN A 127 15.83 -4.69 17.07
C GLN A 127 14.41 -5.18 17.40
N THR A 128 14.13 -5.45 18.68
CA THR A 128 12.79 -5.85 19.16
C THR A 128 11.75 -4.75 18.96
N ASP A 129 12.11 -3.48 19.14
CA ASP A 129 11.19 -2.37 18.86
C ASP A 129 10.81 -2.34 17.38
N TYR A 130 11.75 -2.64 16.48
CA TYR A 130 11.48 -2.70 15.04
C TYR A 130 10.57 -3.87 14.64
N HIS A 131 10.74 -5.04 15.24
CA HIS A 131 9.97 -6.25 14.92
C HIS A 131 8.45 -6.04 14.93
N HIS A 132 7.93 -5.24 15.87
CA HIS A 132 6.50 -5.00 16.00
C HIS A 132 5.87 -4.30 14.79
N TRP A 133 6.68 -3.59 14.00
CA TRP A 133 6.19 -2.81 12.87
C TRP A 133 6.12 -3.62 11.58
N PHE A 134 6.83 -4.74 11.46
CA PHE A 134 6.85 -5.49 10.22
C PHE A 134 5.51 -6.14 9.87
N GLN A 135 5.25 -6.28 8.59
CA GLN A 135 4.20 -7.13 8.01
C GLN A 135 4.85 -8.12 7.04
N PRO A 136 4.77 -9.45 7.29
CA PRO A 136 4.24 -10.07 8.49
C PRO A 136 5.22 -9.92 9.67
N GLN A 137 4.74 -10.00 10.91
CA GLN A 137 5.63 -9.92 12.08
C GLN A 137 6.51 -11.18 12.23
N SER A 138 6.06 -12.32 11.72
CA SER A 138 6.82 -13.56 11.74
C SER A 138 8.07 -13.44 10.84
N PHE A 139 9.24 -13.76 11.41
CA PHE A 139 10.53 -13.75 10.70
C PHE A 139 10.97 -12.41 10.10
N ALA A 140 10.41 -11.29 10.58
CA ALA A 140 10.63 -9.92 10.12
C ALA A 140 12.05 -9.59 9.60
N LEU A 141 13.09 -9.77 10.42
CA LEU A 141 14.47 -9.45 10.01
C LEU A 141 15.03 -10.41 8.96
N ASN A 142 14.67 -11.70 9.01
CA ASN A 142 15.08 -12.67 7.99
C ASN A 142 14.43 -12.35 6.64
N VAL A 143 13.19 -11.88 6.65
CA VAL A 143 12.50 -11.42 5.44
C VAL A 143 13.18 -10.14 4.94
N LEU A 144 13.45 -9.16 5.80
CA LEU A 144 14.13 -7.91 5.42
C LEU A 144 15.49 -8.14 4.77
N LEU A 145 16.29 -9.08 5.29
CA LEU A 145 17.60 -9.45 4.74
C LEU A 145 17.55 -10.02 3.31
N ARG A 146 16.39 -10.51 2.87
CA ARG A 146 16.19 -11.14 1.54
C ARG A 146 15.31 -10.31 0.63
N ALA A 147 14.55 -9.37 1.18
CA ALA A 147 13.67 -8.50 0.44
C ALA A 147 14.48 -7.58 -0.48
N GLN A 148 13.88 -7.20 -1.60
CA GLN A 148 14.41 -6.18 -2.50
C GLN A 148 14.12 -4.78 -1.95
N PHE A 149 12.91 -4.57 -1.41
CA PHE A 149 12.48 -3.28 -0.88
C PHE A 149 11.84 -3.41 0.50
N LEU A 150 12.07 -2.40 1.34
CA LEU A 150 11.29 -2.10 2.54
C LEU A 150 10.42 -0.87 2.28
N PHE A 151 9.10 -1.02 2.39
CA PHE A 151 8.14 0.07 2.25
C PHE A 151 7.62 0.52 3.61
N VAL A 152 7.46 1.84 3.77
CA VAL A 152 6.98 2.48 4.99
C VAL A 152 5.87 3.48 4.65
N PRO A 153 4.61 3.01 4.50
CA PRO A 153 3.47 3.90 4.31
C PRO A 153 3.33 4.81 5.54
N SER A 154 3.17 6.10 5.29
CA SER A 154 3.21 7.13 6.32
C SER A 154 2.08 8.12 6.12
N VAL A 155 1.40 8.49 7.21
CA VAL A 155 0.31 9.48 7.21
C VAL A 155 0.60 10.60 8.19
N GLY A 156 0.34 11.84 7.78
CA GLY A 156 0.49 13.02 8.62
C GLY A 156 -0.13 14.24 7.95
N ASP A 157 -0.74 15.12 8.75
CA ASP A 157 -1.52 16.26 8.26
C ASP A 157 -2.54 15.85 7.18
N ASP A 158 -3.28 14.75 7.43
CA ASP A 158 -4.39 14.25 6.58
C ASP A 158 -3.97 13.90 5.13
N HIS A 159 -2.73 13.41 4.98
CA HIS A 159 -2.10 13.04 3.72
C HIS A 159 -1.22 11.79 3.87
N TRP A 160 -1.28 10.90 2.87
CA TRP A 160 -0.45 9.70 2.78
C TRP A 160 0.72 9.87 1.81
N TRP A 161 1.88 9.35 2.18
CA TRP A 161 3.04 9.15 1.31
C TRP A 161 3.75 7.83 1.70
N CYS A 162 4.78 7.44 0.97
CA CYS A 162 5.54 6.22 1.26
C CYS A 162 7.04 6.46 1.16
N TYR A 163 7.82 5.80 2.03
CA TYR A 163 9.25 5.64 1.84
C TYR A 163 9.52 4.23 1.33
N ALA A 164 10.33 4.09 0.28
CA ALA A 164 10.79 2.80 -0.20
C ALA A 164 12.32 2.73 -0.07
N VAL A 165 12.84 1.76 0.67
CA VAL A 165 14.28 1.56 0.79
C VAL A 165 14.68 0.35 -0.03
N ASN A 166 15.60 0.53 -0.98
CA ASN A 166 16.24 -0.60 -1.64
C ASN A 166 17.17 -1.29 -0.63
N CYS A 167 16.82 -2.52 -0.26
CA CYS A 167 17.51 -3.31 0.75
C CYS A 167 18.89 -3.81 0.30
N GLN A 168 19.33 -3.53 -0.92
CA GLN A 168 20.69 -3.82 -1.38
C GLN A 168 21.49 -2.54 -1.59
N SER A 169 20.98 -1.57 -2.36
CA SER A 169 21.71 -0.35 -2.69
C SER A 169 21.68 0.71 -1.58
N ARG A 170 20.82 0.55 -0.56
CA ARG A 170 20.61 1.53 0.53
C ARG A 170 20.08 2.89 0.04
N GLU A 171 19.51 2.92 -1.17
CA GLU A 171 18.77 4.08 -1.66
C GLU A 171 17.39 4.14 -1.01
N LEU A 172 17.02 5.31 -0.47
CA LEU A 172 15.72 5.58 0.10
C LEU A 172 14.96 6.56 -0.80
N PHE A 173 13.86 6.10 -1.36
CA PHE A 173 12.98 6.86 -2.24
C PHE A 173 11.80 7.44 -1.45
N ILE A 174 11.52 8.72 -1.64
CA ILE A 174 10.32 9.38 -1.10
C ILE A 174 9.26 9.42 -2.21
N LEU A 175 8.22 8.61 -2.05
CA LEU A 175 7.10 8.47 -2.98
C LEU A 175 5.90 9.27 -2.47
N ASP A 176 5.74 10.51 -2.93
CA ASP A 176 4.67 11.41 -2.47
C ASP A 176 3.70 11.76 -3.62
N PRO A 177 2.41 11.37 -3.53
CA PRO A 177 1.37 11.80 -4.46
C PRO A 177 1.21 13.32 -4.64
N LEU A 178 1.59 14.14 -3.66
CA LEU A 178 1.55 15.61 -3.74
C LEU A 178 2.89 16.24 -4.15
N GLY A 179 3.92 15.42 -4.40
CA GLY A 179 5.27 15.87 -4.74
C GLY A 179 6.02 16.58 -3.60
N HIS A 180 7.14 17.23 -3.95
CA HIS A 180 8.24 17.52 -2.99
C HIS A 180 8.20 18.91 -2.31
N LYS A 181 7.06 19.59 -2.29
CA LYS A 181 7.00 21.00 -1.83
C LYS A 181 6.55 21.20 -0.39
N ARG A 182 6.43 20.13 0.41
CA ARG A 182 5.88 20.20 1.78
C ARG A 182 6.95 20.47 2.85
N ARG A 183 7.19 21.75 3.16
CA ARG A 183 8.16 22.17 4.20
C ARG A 183 7.89 21.56 5.58
N SER A 184 6.62 21.34 5.94
CA SER A 184 6.25 20.73 7.23
C SER A 184 6.71 19.27 7.35
N ARG A 185 6.71 18.52 6.24
CA ARG A 185 7.10 17.10 6.17
C ARG A 185 8.60 16.89 6.36
N LYS A 186 9.45 17.85 5.99
CA LYS A 186 10.93 17.72 6.05
C LYS A 186 11.49 17.28 7.41
N LYS A 187 10.84 17.67 8.52
CA LYS A 187 11.26 17.22 9.86
C LYS A 187 10.93 15.75 10.09
N ILE A 188 9.82 15.28 9.53
CA ILE A 188 9.40 13.88 9.56
C ILE A 188 10.31 13.07 8.64
N ASP A 189 10.57 13.52 7.41
CA ASP A 189 11.49 12.85 6.46
C ASP A 189 12.84 12.57 7.12
N LYS A 190 13.46 13.59 7.72
CA LYS A 190 14.74 13.45 8.45
C LYS A 190 14.67 12.45 9.60
N ALA A 191 13.55 12.41 10.32
CA ALA A 191 13.38 11.50 11.45
C ALA A 191 13.19 10.05 11.00
N ILE A 192 12.41 9.84 9.93
CA ILE A 192 12.21 8.52 9.32
C ILE A 192 13.52 8.01 8.74
N VAL A 193 14.23 8.83 7.95
CA VAL A 193 15.55 8.46 7.39
C VAL A 193 16.52 8.07 8.50
N ALA A 194 16.64 8.88 9.56
CA ALA A 194 17.53 8.56 10.68
C ALA A 194 17.11 7.27 11.41
N THR A 195 15.81 7.04 11.59
CA THR A 195 15.30 5.83 12.23
C THR A 195 15.57 4.59 11.35
N LEU A 196 15.28 4.65 10.06
CA LEU A 196 15.56 3.55 9.13
C LEU A 196 17.07 3.29 9.00
N GLN A 197 17.88 4.34 9.05
CA GLN A 197 19.34 4.23 9.07
C GLN A 197 19.83 3.40 10.26
N GLU A 198 19.29 3.67 11.46
CA GLU A 198 19.63 2.90 12.67
C GLU A 198 19.27 1.41 12.50
N LEU A 199 18.12 1.11 11.88
CA LEU A 199 17.72 -0.27 11.57
C LEU A 199 18.72 -0.97 10.63
N PHE A 200 19.05 -0.35 9.49
CA PHE A 200 19.97 -0.96 8.53
C PHE A 200 21.38 -1.12 9.12
N ASN A 201 21.86 -0.15 9.91
CA ASN A 201 23.14 -0.28 10.60
C ASN A 201 23.15 -1.45 11.61
N MET A 202 22.06 -1.67 12.35
CA MET A 202 21.97 -2.82 13.26
C MET A 202 22.08 -4.16 12.52
N ILE A 203 21.47 -4.27 11.34
CA ILE A 203 21.49 -5.48 10.51
C ILE A 203 22.84 -5.66 9.79
N ASP A 204 23.46 -4.56 9.38
CA ASP A 204 24.75 -4.53 8.69
C ASP A 204 25.92 -4.90 9.63
N ILE A 205 25.86 -4.49 10.91
CA ILE A 205 26.84 -4.88 11.95
C ILE A 205 26.86 -6.40 12.13
N ASP A 206 25.68 -7.03 12.17
CA ASP A 206 25.56 -8.49 12.28
C ASP A 206 26.14 -9.23 11.05
N SER A 207 26.40 -8.50 9.96
CA SER A 207 26.96 -9.02 8.70
C SER A 207 28.37 -8.49 8.36
N ASN A 208 29.08 -7.87 9.30
CA ASN A 208 30.43 -7.29 9.15
C ASN A 208 30.54 -6.18 8.07
N TYR A 209 29.44 -5.52 7.73
CA TYR A 209 29.48 -4.33 6.87
C TYR A 209 29.80 -3.07 7.69
N LYS A 210 30.43 -2.08 7.04
CA LYS A 210 30.60 -0.74 7.63
C LYS A 210 29.25 -0.02 7.64
N GLU A 211 29.00 0.83 8.63
CA GLU A 211 27.85 1.75 8.63
C GLU A 211 27.77 2.49 7.29
N GLN A 212 26.58 2.55 6.70
CA GLN A 212 26.35 3.19 5.40
C GLN A 212 25.23 4.20 5.52
N GLU A 213 25.41 5.43 5.06
CA GLU A 213 24.31 6.39 4.99
C GLU A 213 23.28 6.02 3.90
N LEU A 214 22.00 6.16 4.19
CA LEU A 214 20.92 6.00 3.22
C LEU A 214 20.98 7.15 2.21
N ASN A 215 21.06 6.81 0.92
CA ASN A 215 21.01 7.79 -0.16
C ASN A 215 19.56 8.21 -0.41
N VAL A 216 19.17 9.40 0.05
CA VAL A 216 17.77 9.89 -0.05
C VAL A 216 17.50 10.49 -1.43
N ILE A 217 16.51 9.93 -2.12
CA ILE A 217 16.08 10.32 -3.46
C ILE A 217 14.61 10.77 -3.40
N GLU A 218 14.36 12.02 -3.80
CA GLU A 218 13.01 12.55 -3.99
C GLU A 218 12.55 12.23 -5.43
N GLU A 219 11.58 11.34 -5.59
CA GLU A 219 11.16 10.83 -6.90
C GLU A 219 10.04 11.67 -7.51
N ASP A 220 10.23 12.17 -8.73
CA ASP A 220 9.19 12.92 -9.44
C ASP A 220 8.14 11.95 -9.99
N LEU A 221 7.00 11.88 -9.31
CA LEU A 221 5.88 11.00 -9.64
C LEU A 221 4.73 11.83 -10.20
N PRO A 222 3.81 11.21 -10.97
CA PRO A 222 2.56 11.86 -11.35
C PRO A 222 1.88 12.50 -10.12
N VAL A 223 1.50 13.78 -10.24
CA VAL A 223 0.90 14.50 -9.12
C VAL A 223 -0.58 14.15 -9.02
N GLN A 224 -1.05 13.83 -7.81
CA GLN A 224 -2.46 13.51 -7.60
C GLN A 224 -3.36 14.69 -8.03
N PRO A 225 -4.46 14.42 -8.76
CA PRO A 225 -5.33 15.48 -9.28
C PRO A 225 -6.34 16.02 -8.26
N ASN A 226 -6.44 15.42 -7.06
CA ASN A 226 -7.46 15.73 -6.07
C ASN A 226 -6.90 15.72 -4.64
N THR A 227 -7.76 15.76 -3.62
CA THR A 227 -7.35 15.91 -2.20
C THR A 227 -7.52 14.65 -1.36
N TYR A 228 -7.92 13.52 -1.95
CA TYR A 228 -8.40 12.34 -1.21
C TYR A 228 -7.81 11.00 -1.66
N ASP A 229 -7.19 10.92 -2.84
CA ASP A 229 -6.65 9.67 -3.37
C ASP A 229 -5.20 9.36 -2.95
N CYS A 230 -4.56 10.18 -2.12
CA CYS A 230 -3.18 9.94 -1.65
C CYS A 230 -2.95 8.52 -1.11
N GLY A 231 -3.88 7.99 -0.31
CA GLY A 231 -3.76 6.63 0.22
C GLY A 231 -3.93 5.54 -0.84
N MET A 232 -4.82 5.74 -1.83
CA MET A 232 -4.96 4.82 -2.97
C MET A 232 -3.68 4.77 -3.79
N LEU A 233 -3.09 5.94 -4.04
CA LEU A 233 -1.84 6.07 -4.77
C LEU A 233 -0.67 5.44 -4.03
N VAL A 234 -0.57 5.62 -2.71
CA VAL A 234 0.45 4.95 -1.88
C VAL A 234 0.35 3.43 -1.95
N ILE A 235 -0.87 2.85 -1.91
CA ILE A 235 -1.06 1.41 -2.09
C ILE A 235 -0.52 0.97 -3.45
N LYS A 236 -0.82 1.71 -4.51
CA LYS A 236 -0.35 1.39 -5.86
C LYS A 236 1.15 1.61 -6.04
N TYR A 237 1.75 2.58 -5.37
CA TYR A 237 3.19 2.74 -5.33
C TYR A 237 3.86 1.53 -4.69
N MET A 238 3.31 1.01 -3.60
CA MET A 238 3.84 -0.20 -2.94
C MET A 238 3.76 -1.45 -3.83
N GLU A 239 2.72 -1.58 -4.66
CA GLU A 239 2.57 -2.68 -5.61
C GLU A 239 3.55 -2.56 -6.79
N LEU A 240 3.63 -1.37 -7.39
CA LEU A 240 4.29 -1.17 -8.69
C LEU A 240 5.77 -0.78 -8.60
N TRP A 241 6.18 -0.15 -7.49
CA TRP A 241 7.52 0.43 -7.38
C TRP A 241 8.61 -0.63 -7.39
N ASP A 242 9.53 -0.50 -8.34
CA ASP A 242 10.79 -1.24 -8.38
C ASP A 242 11.96 -0.40 -8.92
N HIS A 243 11.78 0.93 -8.95
CA HIS A 243 12.72 1.91 -9.48
C HIS A 243 13.07 1.73 -10.98
N THR A 244 12.31 0.91 -11.73
CA THR A 244 12.53 0.68 -13.16
C THR A 244 11.50 1.44 -14.01
N PRO A 245 11.91 2.16 -15.07
CA PRO A 245 10.99 2.72 -16.05
C PRO A 245 10.18 1.63 -16.79
N LYS A 246 8.86 1.62 -16.66
CA LYS A 246 7.96 0.61 -17.26
C LYS A 246 6.75 1.19 -18.00
N PHE A 247 6.44 2.46 -17.79
CA PHE A 247 5.22 3.10 -18.27
C PHE A 247 5.57 4.26 -19.19
N ASP A 248 5.89 3.95 -20.45
CA ASP A 248 6.33 4.93 -21.45
C ASP A 248 7.54 5.78 -20.99
N GLY A 249 8.46 5.13 -20.28
CA GLY A 249 9.65 5.78 -19.69
C GLY A 249 9.44 6.29 -18.26
N ASN A 250 8.23 6.23 -17.71
CA ASN A 250 7.96 6.53 -16.31
C ASN A 250 8.05 5.29 -15.41
N LYS A 251 8.37 5.50 -14.12
CA LYS A 251 8.43 4.44 -13.09
C LYS A 251 7.06 4.13 -12.48
N ILE A 252 6.13 5.08 -12.57
CA ILE A 252 4.73 4.95 -12.14
C ILE A 252 3.86 5.48 -13.31
N PRO A 253 2.72 4.84 -13.63
CA PRO A 253 1.87 5.28 -14.73
C PRO A 253 1.11 6.56 -14.39
N ASP A 254 0.79 7.36 -15.40
CA ASP A 254 -0.16 8.45 -15.27
C ASP A 254 -1.58 7.92 -14.99
N TYR A 255 -2.41 8.75 -14.38
CA TYR A 255 -3.77 8.39 -14.01
C TYR A 255 -4.73 9.58 -14.08
N THR A 256 -6.00 9.28 -14.33
CA THR A 256 -7.13 10.22 -14.22
C THR A 256 -7.93 9.97 -12.93
N THR A 257 -8.74 10.94 -12.51
CA THR A 257 -9.63 10.76 -11.35
C THR A 257 -10.62 9.60 -11.55
N ASP A 258 -11.10 9.39 -12.79
CA ASP A 258 -12.02 8.30 -13.09
C ASP A 258 -11.35 6.93 -12.99
N GLN A 259 -10.09 6.82 -13.43
CA GLN A 259 -9.30 5.59 -13.26
C GLN A 259 -9.06 5.28 -11.78
N LEU A 260 -8.78 6.29 -10.95
CA LEU A 260 -8.63 6.10 -9.50
C LEU A 260 -9.93 5.59 -8.84
N GLN A 261 -11.10 6.02 -9.33
CA GLN A 261 -12.39 5.50 -8.87
C GLN A 261 -12.63 4.05 -9.30
N VAL A 262 -12.18 3.66 -10.50
CA VAL A 262 -12.20 2.25 -10.94
C VAL A 262 -11.30 1.39 -10.05
N LEU A 263 -10.11 1.86 -9.69
CA LEU A 263 -9.20 1.15 -8.79
C LEU A 263 -9.80 0.91 -7.40
N ARG A 264 -10.52 1.90 -6.84
CA ARG A 264 -11.26 1.73 -5.58
C ARG A 264 -12.27 0.58 -5.67
N LYS A 265 -13.02 0.53 -6.78
CA LYS A 265 -13.99 -0.53 -7.02
C LYS A 265 -13.31 -1.90 -7.11
N GLN A 266 -12.20 -1.98 -7.86
CA GLN A 266 -11.43 -3.20 -8.04
C GLN A 266 -10.90 -3.74 -6.72
N MET A 267 -10.22 -2.92 -5.92
CA MET A 267 -9.68 -3.35 -4.62
C MET A 267 -10.74 -3.94 -3.70
N VAL A 268 -11.90 -3.28 -3.58
CA VAL A 268 -13.01 -3.81 -2.77
C VAL A 268 -13.47 -5.16 -3.31
N CYS A 269 -13.65 -5.28 -4.62
CA CYS A 269 -14.13 -6.53 -5.23
C CYS A 269 -13.09 -7.65 -5.09
N GLU A 270 -11.82 -7.37 -5.36
CA GLU A 270 -10.72 -8.32 -5.24
C GLU A 270 -10.58 -8.86 -3.82
N TRP A 271 -10.64 -7.99 -2.82
CA TRP A 271 -10.50 -8.42 -1.42
C TRP A 271 -11.73 -9.15 -0.91
N THR A 272 -12.94 -8.65 -1.19
CA THR A 272 -14.18 -9.27 -0.69
C THR A 272 -14.53 -10.56 -1.41
N LEU A 273 -14.13 -10.72 -2.68
CA LEU A 273 -14.34 -11.93 -3.46
C LEU A 273 -13.10 -12.82 -3.53
N HIS A 274 -12.02 -12.46 -2.81
CA HIS A 274 -10.80 -13.25 -2.76
C HIS A 274 -11.13 -14.70 -2.41
N LYS A 275 -10.53 -15.66 -3.11
CA LYS A 275 -10.82 -17.09 -2.93
C LYS A 275 -10.58 -17.57 -1.49
N ASP A 276 -9.60 -16.96 -0.82
CA ASP A 276 -9.23 -17.27 0.57
C ASP A 276 -9.88 -16.32 1.59
N ASN A 277 -10.81 -15.46 1.16
CA ASN A 277 -11.62 -14.67 2.09
C ASN A 277 -12.61 -15.60 2.82
N VAL A 278 -12.45 -15.73 4.14
CA VAL A 278 -13.33 -16.54 4.99
C VAL A 278 -14.81 -16.10 4.89
N HIS A 279 -15.06 -14.82 4.60
CA HIS A 279 -16.41 -14.24 4.52
C HIS A 279 -16.93 -14.10 3.08
N ARG A 280 -16.28 -14.71 2.08
CA ARG A 280 -16.68 -14.61 0.65
C ARG A 280 -18.15 -14.99 0.43
N SER A 281 -18.60 -16.12 0.98
CA SER A 281 -19.99 -16.58 0.86
C SER A 281 -21.00 -15.62 1.51
N LEU A 282 -20.62 -14.99 2.63
CA LEU A 282 -21.44 -13.97 3.27
C LEU A 282 -21.59 -12.75 2.36
N VAL A 283 -20.50 -12.30 1.73
CA VAL A 283 -20.51 -11.17 0.79
C VAL A 283 -21.43 -11.48 -0.39
N LEU A 284 -21.28 -12.66 -1.02
CA LEU A 284 -22.11 -13.05 -2.17
C LEU A 284 -23.59 -13.13 -1.80
N LYS A 285 -23.93 -13.71 -0.64
CA LYS A 285 -25.29 -13.72 -0.11
C LYS A 285 -25.85 -12.31 0.11
N LYS A 286 -25.07 -11.40 0.72
CA LYS A 286 -25.47 -9.99 0.91
C LYS A 286 -25.69 -9.27 -0.41
N CYS A 287 -25.00 -9.69 -1.48
CA CYS A 287 -25.17 -9.16 -2.83
C CYS A 287 -26.30 -9.82 -3.62
N GLY A 288 -27.02 -10.79 -3.05
CA GLY A 288 -28.06 -11.55 -3.76
C GLY A 288 -27.50 -12.48 -4.83
N MET A 289 -26.23 -12.90 -4.69
CA MET A 289 -25.51 -13.76 -5.63
C MET A 289 -25.39 -15.17 -5.07
N ALA A 290 -25.37 -16.16 -5.97
CA ALA A 290 -25.04 -17.54 -5.62
C ALA A 290 -23.50 -17.71 -5.56
N ASP A 291 -23.05 -18.65 -4.72
CA ASP A 291 -21.63 -19.00 -4.56
C ASP A 291 -21.03 -19.69 -5.80
#